data_AF-A0A1E9DGG9-F1
#
_entry.id   AF-A0A1E9DGG9-F1
#
_cell.length_a   1.000
_cell.length_b   1.000
_cell.length_c   1.000
_cell.angle_alpha   90.00
_cell.angle_beta   90.00
_cell.angle_gamma   90.00
#
_symmetry.space_group_name_H-M   'P 1'
#
loop_
_entity.id
_entity.type
_entity.pdbx_description
1 polymer ?
#
loop_
_entity_poly.entity_id
_entity_poly.type
_entity_poly.pdbx_seq_one_letter_code
_entity_poly.pdbx_strand_id
1 'polypeptide(L)'
;MFNNIKNKKRGFTLIELIIVIAIIAILAAIAIPKYQKSKKQAAITAHNANVSMLKTAASVKLNELNANDNEVTWTKESGDALQYVEKWPEIPKGIGLDVSEYKVTINPKNSTITIVPDTLDLKEKNK
;
A
#
# COMPACT_ATOMS: atom_id res chain seq x y z
N MET A 1 11.84 21.67 67.18
CA MET A 1 13.03 21.40 66.36
C MET A 1 12.56 20.65 65.10
N PHE A 2 12.50 21.32 63.95
CA PHE A 2 12.00 20.70 62.70
C PHE A 2 13.20 20.36 61.80
N ASN A 3 13.44 19.06 61.61
CA ASN A 3 14.51 18.56 60.75
C ASN A 3 14.07 18.68 59.27
N ASN A 4 14.63 19.66 58.56
CA ASN A 4 14.27 19.93 57.17
C ASN A 4 15.08 18.99 56.25
N ILE A 5 14.48 17.87 55.85
CA ILE A 5 15.08 16.93 54.89
C ILE A 5 15.17 17.64 53.54
N LYS A 6 16.35 18.20 53.21
CA LYS A 6 16.63 18.75 51.89
C LYS A 6 16.64 17.61 50.88
N ASN A 7 15.51 17.40 50.20
CA ASN A 7 15.43 16.57 49.02
C ASN A 7 16.41 17.11 47.97
N LYS A 8 17.57 16.45 47.80
CA LYS A 8 18.52 16.75 46.73
C LYS A 8 17.81 16.48 45.40
N LYS A 9 17.29 17.52 44.76
CA LYS A 9 16.80 17.43 43.39
C LYS A 9 17.98 17.07 42.49
N ARG A 10 18.05 15.80 42.06
CA ARG A 10 18.98 15.34 41.03
C ARG A 10 18.46 15.88 39.69
N GLY A 11 19.17 16.86 39.12
CA GLY A 11 18.91 17.35 37.77
C GLY A 11 19.54 16.42 36.73
N PHE A 12 18.95 16.37 35.55
CA PHE A 12 19.50 15.67 34.39
C PHE A 12 20.72 16.43 33.86
N THR A 13 21.81 15.73 33.53
CA THR A 13 23.00 16.39 32.99
C THR A 13 22.88 16.57 31.47
N LEU A 14 23.49 17.63 30.94
CA LEU A 14 23.53 17.86 29.49
C LEU A 14 24.28 16.74 28.76
N ILE A 15 25.29 16.14 29.40
CA ILE A 15 26.06 15.05 28.80
C ILE A 15 25.21 13.78 28.66
N GLU A 16 24.36 13.46 29.64
CA GLU A 16 23.41 12.35 29.53
C GLU A 16 22.45 12.56 28.35
N LEU A 17 21.98 13.79 28.14
CA LEU A 17 21.12 14.10 26.99
C LEU A 17 21.83 13.89 25.65
N ILE A 18 23.08 14.35 25.56
CA ILE A 18 23.87 14.29 24.32
C ILE A 18 24.18 12.83 23.92
N ILE A 19 24.47 11.97 24.89
CA ILE A 19 24.72 10.55 24.61
C ILE A 19 23.44 9.87 24.11
N VAL A 20 22.28 10.19 24.68
CA VAL A 20 21.00 9.62 24.27
C VAL A 20 20.65 10.00 22.83
N ILE A 21 20.77 11.28 22.46
CA ILE A 21 20.48 11.71 21.09
C ILE A 21 21.47 11.10 20.07
N ALA A 22 22.73 10.90 20.46
CA ALA A 22 23.73 10.27 19.60
C ALA A 22 23.36 8.81 19.28
N ILE A 23 22.93 8.05 20.29
CA ILE A 23 22.49 6.65 20.09
C ILE A 23 21.22 6.60 19.23
N ILE A 24 20.23 7.48 19.48
CA ILE A 24 19.00 7.55 18.69
C ILE A 24 19.32 7.88 17.22
N ALA A 25 20.26 8.79 16.96
CA ALA A 25 20.66 9.16 15.60
C ALA A 25 21.23 7.97 14.82
N ILE A 26 22.10 7.15 15.45
CA ILE A 26 22.67 5.95 14.83
C ILE A 26 21.57 4.93 14.51
N LEU A 27 20.67 4.67 15.46
CA LEU A 27 19.56 3.74 15.27
C LEU A 27 18.61 4.22 14.15
N ALA A 28 18.28 5.51 14.15
CA ALA A 28 17.40 6.12 13.15
C ALA A 28 17.99 6.01 11.73
N ALA A 29 19.31 6.22 11.58
CA ALA A 29 20.00 6.11 10.29
C ALA A 29 19.81 4.74 9.62
N ILE A 30 19.75 3.65 10.39
CA ILE A 30 19.54 2.29 9.88
C ILE A 30 18.04 1.97 9.79
N ALA A 31 17.25 2.38 10.79
CA ALA A 31 15.85 2.03 10.91
C ALA A 31 14.97 2.70 9.84
N ILE A 32 15.21 3.98 9.52
CA ILE A 32 14.40 4.74 8.55
C ILE A 32 14.41 4.11 7.15
N PRO A 33 15.56 3.86 6.50
CA PRO A 33 15.57 3.28 5.15
C PRO A 33 14.99 1.86 5.14
N LYS A 34 15.25 1.06 6.19
CA LYS A 34 14.67 -0.28 6.33
C LYS A 34 13.14 -0.23 6.44
N TYR A 35 12.62 0.68 7.26
CA TYR A 35 11.18 0.88 7.42
C TYR A 35 10.52 1.36 6.12
N GLN A 36 11.14 2.33 5.42
CA GLN A 36 10.65 2.80 4.12
C GLN A 36 10.58 1.67 3.08
N LYS A 37 11.62 0.82 3.01
CA LYS A 37 11.65 -0.35 2.11
C LYS A 37 10.52 -1.34 2.45
N SER A 38 10.35 -1.67 3.74
CA SER A 38 9.30 -2.59 4.18
C SER A 38 7.90 -2.04 3.89
N LYS A 39 7.67 -0.75 4.13
CA LYS A 39 6.42 -0.08 3.82
C LYS A 39 6.11 -0.10 2.33
N LYS A 40 7.09 0.21 1.48
CA LYS A 40 6.95 0.13 0.01
C LYS A 40 6.65 -1.30 -0.45
N GLN A 41 7.35 -2.29 0.11
CA GLN A 41 7.13 -3.70 -0.20
C GLN A 41 5.70 -4.14 0.16
N ALA A 42 5.21 -3.78 1.35
CA ALA A 42 3.85 -4.07 1.77
C ALA A 42 2.81 -3.40 0.86
N ALA A 43 3.07 -2.15 0.45
CA ALA A 43 2.20 -1.43 -0.48
C ALA A 43 2.14 -2.11 -1.87
N ILE A 44 3.26 -2.61 -2.39
CA ILE A 44 3.25 -3.36 -3.66
C ILE A 44 2.53 -4.70 -3.52
N THR A 45 2.76 -5.44 -2.43
CA THR A 45 2.04 -6.69 -2.17
C THR A 45 0.53 -6.48 -2.09
N ALA A 46 0.08 -5.42 -1.40
CA ALA A 46 -1.33 -5.06 -1.34
C ALA A 46 -1.89 -4.66 -2.73
N HIS A 47 -1.14 -3.89 -3.52
CA HIS A 47 -1.50 -3.55 -4.89
C HIS A 47 -1.69 -4.80 -5.76
N ASN A 48 -0.74 -5.73 -5.74
CA ASN A 48 -0.84 -6.97 -6.53
C ASN A 48 -2.01 -7.85 -6.10
N ALA A 49 -2.30 -7.90 -4.79
CA ALA A 49 -3.48 -8.59 -4.27
C ALA A 49 -4.78 -7.95 -4.79
N ASN A 50 -4.87 -6.62 -4.81
CA ASN A 50 -6.02 -5.89 -5.36
C ASN A 50 -6.20 -6.18 -6.86
N VAL A 51 -5.12 -6.15 -7.65
CA VAL A 51 -5.16 -6.49 -9.08
C VAL A 51 -5.65 -7.92 -9.29
N SER A 52 -5.14 -8.89 -8.51
CA SER A 52 -5.59 -10.28 -8.62
C SER A 52 -7.06 -10.45 -8.25
N MET A 53 -7.53 -9.77 -7.19
CA MET A 53 -8.93 -9.77 -6.79
C MET A 53 -9.83 -9.23 -7.92
N LEU A 54 -9.45 -8.09 -8.51
CA LEU A 54 -10.18 -7.49 -9.63
C LEU A 54 -10.17 -8.40 -10.86
N LYS A 55 -9.06 -9.10 -11.13
CA LYS A 55 -8.96 -10.07 -12.22
C LYS A 55 -9.91 -11.24 -12.03
N THR A 56 -9.98 -11.79 -10.81
CA THR A 56 -10.91 -12.86 -10.47
C THR A 56 -12.37 -12.40 -10.64
N ALA A 57 -12.72 -11.21 -10.14
CA ALA A 57 -14.06 -10.64 -10.32
C ALA A 57 -14.41 -10.44 -11.80
N ALA A 58 -13.47 -9.91 -12.59
CA ALA A 58 -13.62 -9.74 -14.03
C ALA A 58 -13.77 -11.06 -14.79
N SER A 59 -13.09 -12.13 -14.35
CA SER A 59 -13.26 -13.47 -14.90
C SER A 59 -14.67 -14.03 -14.68
N VAL A 60 -15.29 -13.75 -13.52
CA VAL A 60 -16.69 -14.11 -13.28
C VAL A 60 -17.59 -13.36 -14.27
N LYS A 61 -17.41 -12.04 -14.42
CA LYS A 61 -18.20 -11.26 -15.38
C LYS A 61 -18.02 -11.74 -16.82
N LEU A 62 -16.79 -12.05 -17.22
CA LEU A 62 -16.50 -12.53 -18.56
C LEU A 62 -17.27 -13.81 -18.89
N ASN A 63 -17.45 -14.71 -17.94
CA ASN A 63 -18.22 -15.95 -18.14
C ASN A 63 -19.72 -15.72 -18.35
N GLU A 64 -20.24 -14.56 -17.93
CA GLU A 64 -21.63 -14.17 -18.15
C GLU A 64 -21.86 -13.47 -19.50
N LEU A 65 -20.79 -12.98 -20.13
CA LEU A 65 -20.85 -12.28 -21.40
C LEU A 65 -20.78 -13.25 -22.58
N ASN A 66 -21.50 -12.93 -23.65
CA ASN A 66 -21.39 -13.63 -24.92
C ASN A 66 -20.25 -13.02 -25.75
N ALA A 67 -19.65 -13.81 -26.65
CA ALA A 67 -18.56 -13.36 -27.51
C ALA A 67 -18.93 -12.17 -28.42
N ASN A 68 -20.22 -11.90 -28.64
CA ASN A 68 -20.69 -10.77 -29.45
C ASN A 68 -21.01 -9.51 -28.63
N ASP A 69 -20.94 -9.60 -27.30
CA ASP A 69 -21.27 -8.48 -26.43
C ASP A 69 -20.21 -7.38 -26.50
N ASN A 70 -20.59 -6.18 -26.06
CA ASN A 70 -19.69 -5.04 -26.00
C ASN A 70 -18.68 -5.19 -24.85
N GLU A 71 -17.54 -4.51 -25.01
CA GLU A 71 -16.54 -4.40 -23.97
C GLU A 71 -17.13 -3.71 -22.72
N VAL A 72 -16.84 -4.27 -21.56
CA VAL A 72 -17.24 -3.71 -20.26
C VAL A 72 -16.03 -3.06 -19.63
N THR A 73 -16.20 -1.84 -19.13
CA THR A 73 -15.16 -1.11 -18.41
C THR A 73 -15.66 -0.75 -17.02
N TRP A 74 -14.94 -1.21 -16.01
CA TRP A 74 -15.19 -0.86 -14.62
C TRP A 74 -14.19 0.18 -14.12
N THR A 75 -14.73 1.20 -13.48
CA THR A 75 -14.01 2.21 -12.70
C THR A 75 -14.60 2.25 -11.29
N LYS A 76 -14.07 3.10 -10.41
CA LYS A 76 -14.60 3.28 -9.05
C LYS A 76 -16.09 3.68 -9.01
N GLU A 77 -16.56 4.35 -10.05
CA GLU A 77 -17.94 4.86 -10.16
C GLU A 77 -18.89 3.87 -10.85
N SER A 78 -18.34 2.77 -11.40
CA SER A 78 -19.11 1.71 -12.05
C SER A 78 -19.91 0.92 -11.01
N GLY A 79 -21.20 1.23 -10.86
CA GLY A 79 -22.09 0.56 -9.91
C GLY A 79 -22.30 -0.94 -10.18
N ASP A 80 -22.08 -1.38 -11.41
CA ASP A 80 -22.13 -2.79 -11.82
C ASP A 80 -20.95 -3.61 -11.27
N ALA A 81 -19.79 -2.98 -11.04
CA ALA A 81 -18.65 -3.66 -10.44
C ALA A 81 -18.93 -4.12 -9.00
N LEU A 82 -19.79 -3.41 -8.26
CA LEU A 82 -20.16 -3.72 -6.87
C LEU A 82 -20.96 -5.04 -6.74
N GLN A 83 -21.41 -5.62 -7.86
CA GLN A 83 -22.02 -6.96 -7.87
C GLN A 83 -20.97 -8.07 -7.72
N TYR A 84 -19.71 -7.79 -8.07
CA TYR A 84 -18.61 -8.77 -8.10
C TYR A 84 -17.54 -8.49 -7.03
N VAL A 85 -17.48 -7.26 -6.51
CA VAL A 85 -16.59 -6.89 -5.41
C VAL A 85 -17.35 -6.13 -4.31
N GLU A 86 -17.09 -6.48 -3.05
CA GLU A 86 -17.75 -5.84 -1.90
C GLU A 86 -17.39 -4.34 -1.78
N LYS A 87 -16.13 -4.00 -2.12
CA LYS A 87 -15.64 -2.63 -2.13
C LYS A 87 -14.60 -2.46 -3.22
N TRP A 88 -14.69 -1.35 -3.96
CA TRP A 88 -13.66 -1.00 -4.94
C TRP A 88 -12.32 -0.70 -4.23
N PRO A 89 -11.21 -1.35 -4.64
CA PRO A 89 -9.92 -1.16 -3.99
C PRO A 89 -9.31 0.21 -4.32
N GLU A 90 -8.49 0.71 -3.40
CA GLU A 90 -7.69 1.92 -3.61
C GLU A 90 -6.23 1.55 -3.85
N ILE A 91 -5.54 2.34 -4.67
CA ILE A 91 -4.13 2.14 -4.96
C ILE A 91 -3.31 2.53 -3.72
N PRO A 92 -2.51 1.62 -3.14
CA PRO A 92 -1.65 1.93 -2.00
C PRO A 92 -0.65 3.03 -2.32
N LYS A 93 -0.50 4.01 -1.41
CA LYS A 93 0.45 5.13 -1.58
C LYS A 93 1.91 4.65 -1.51
N GLY A 94 2.79 5.36 -2.21
CA GLY A 94 4.25 5.17 -2.10
C GLY A 94 4.85 4.11 -3.03
N ILE A 95 4.09 3.61 -4.00
CA ILE A 95 4.56 2.65 -5.02
C ILE A 95 5.06 3.33 -6.31
N GLY A 96 4.88 4.64 -6.45
CA GLY A 96 5.36 5.43 -7.60
C GLY A 96 4.59 5.14 -8.88
N LEU A 97 3.26 5.02 -8.78
CA LEU A 97 2.34 4.96 -9.90
C LEU A 97 1.69 6.33 -10.07
N ASP A 98 1.62 6.84 -11.30
CA ASP A 98 1.01 8.13 -11.62
C ASP A 98 -0.51 8.05 -11.83
N VAL A 99 -1.10 6.89 -11.56
CA VAL A 99 -2.54 6.64 -11.64
C VAL A 99 -3.13 6.56 -10.24
N SER A 100 -4.30 7.19 -10.07
CA SER A 100 -4.99 7.28 -8.78
C SER A 100 -6.02 6.16 -8.56
N GLU A 101 -6.47 5.50 -9.62
CA GLU A 101 -7.56 4.51 -9.56
C GLU A 101 -7.30 3.32 -10.48
N TYR A 102 -7.88 2.18 -10.11
CA TYR A 102 -7.92 1.01 -10.99
C TYR A 102 -8.94 1.20 -12.10
N LYS A 103 -8.60 0.74 -13.30
CA LYS A 103 -9.51 0.58 -14.43
C LYS A 103 -9.43 -0.88 -14.89
N VAL A 104 -10.57 -1.54 -14.92
CA VAL A 104 -10.69 -2.92 -15.41
C VAL A 104 -11.45 -2.90 -16.72
N THR A 105 -10.89 -3.53 -17.74
CA THR A 105 -11.48 -3.64 -19.07
C THR A 105 -11.64 -5.11 -19.41
N ILE A 106 -12.87 -5.51 -19.73
CA ILE A 106 -13.27 -6.90 -20.01
C ILE A 106 -13.75 -6.94 -21.45
N ASN A 107 -13.00 -7.62 -22.31
CA ASN A 107 -13.33 -7.76 -23.71
C ASN A 107 -13.79 -9.21 -23.99
N PRO A 108 -15.10 -9.43 -24.22
CA PRO A 108 -15.62 -10.78 -24.41
C PRO A 108 -15.28 -11.37 -25.79
N LYS A 109 -15.04 -10.53 -26.81
CA LYS A 109 -14.74 -10.97 -28.19
C LYS A 109 -13.45 -11.77 -28.28
N ASN A 110 -12.43 -11.34 -27.53
CA ASN A 110 -11.13 -12.00 -27.47
C ASN A 110 -10.87 -12.66 -26.10
N SER A 111 -11.85 -12.68 -25.20
CA SER A 111 -11.73 -13.23 -23.84
C SER A 111 -10.57 -12.65 -23.04
N THR A 112 -10.28 -11.36 -23.20
CA THR A 112 -9.17 -10.69 -22.49
C THR A 112 -9.68 -9.81 -21.35
N ILE A 113 -8.89 -9.77 -20.27
CA ILE A 113 -9.10 -8.91 -19.11
C ILE A 113 -7.83 -8.08 -18.92
N THR A 114 -7.99 -6.77 -18.98
CA THR A 114 -6.89 -5.80 -18.81
C THR A 114 -7.17 -4.97 -17.57
N ILE A 115 -6.17 -4.86 -16.69
CA ILE A 115 -6.25 -4.04 -15.47
C ILE A 115 -5.14 -3.01 -15.54
N VAL A 116 -5.51 -1.74 -15.38
CA VAL A 116 -4.57 -0.63 -15.29
C VAL A 116 -4.72 0.01 -13.92
N PRO A 117 -3.65 0.18 -13.13
CA PRO A 117 -2.29 -0.31 -13.35
C PRO A 117 -2.17 -1.83 -13.12
N ASP A 118 -1.32 -2.49 -13.93
CA ASP A 118 -1.05 -3.93 -13.83
C ASP A 118 -0.18 -4.27 -12.59
N THR A 119 0.02 -5.56 -12.33
CA THR A 119 0.87 -6.05 -11.25
C THR A 119 2.29 -5.52 -11.37
N LEU A 120 2.92 -5.26 -10.22
CA LEU A 120 4.29 -4.79 -10.14
C LEU A 120 5.20 -5.91 -9.64
N ASP A 121 6.29 -6.16 -10.35
CA ASP A 121 7.28 -7.15 -9.93
C ASP A 121 8.14 -6.67 -8.76
N LEU A 122 8.15 -7.46 -7.69
CA LEU A 122 8.88 -7.16 -6.45
C LEU A 122 10.40 -7.23 -6.61
N LYS A 123 10.87 -7.93 -7.66
CA LYS A 123 12.30 -8.16 -7.90
C LYS A 123 12.97 -7.00 -8.64
N GLU A 124 12.25 -6.27 -9.48
CA GLU A 124 12.85 -5.23 -10.33
C GLU A 124 13.18 -3.94 -9.59
N LYS A 125 12.42 -3.57 -8.54
CA LYS A 125 12.64 -2.32 -7.78
C LYS A 125 13.67 -2.41 -6.64
N ASN A 126 14.38 -3.54 -6.52
CA ASN A 126 15.33 -3.81 -5.43
C ASN A 126 16.81 -3.89 -5.88
N LYS A 127 17.09 -3.60 -7.17
CA LYS A 127 18.44 -3.42 -7.70
C LYS A 127 18.79 -1.93 -7.74
#